data_AF-A0A530H9W9-F1
#
_entry.id   AF-A0A530H9W9-F1
#
_cell.length_a   1.000
_cell.length_b   1.000
_cell.length_c   1.000
_cell.angle_alpha   90.00
_cell.angle_beta   90.00
_cell.angle_gamma   90.00
#
_symmetry.space_group_name_H-M   'P 1'
#
loop_
_entity.id
_entity.type
_entity.pdbx_description
1 polymer ?
#
loop_
_entity_poly.entity_id
_entity_poly.type
_entity_poly.pdbx_seq_one_letter_code
_entity_poly.pdbx_strand_id
1 'polypeptide(L)' 'MFSGHNFPSGQREGLHWKRPIALLETTSQTAYYFNFHVHDVGHFTVFGPTGSGKTVVLSFLMAQAMRISPRPRCVYFD' A
#
# COMPACT_ATOMS: atom_id res chain seq x y z
N MET A 1 1.88 -24.69 13.60
CA MET A 1 2.22 -23.71 14.67
C MET A 1 2.06 -22.32 14.08
N PHE A 2 0.83 -21.79 13.99
CA PHE A 2 0.57 -20.45 13.45
C PHE A 2 0.35 -19.52 14.62
N SER A 3 1.36 -18.71 14.92
CA SER A 3 1.29 -17.74 16.01
C SER A 3 0.31 -16.61 15.62
N GLY A 4 -0.70 -16.35 16.46
CA GLY A 4 -1.67 -15.25 16.31
C GLY A 4 -1.06 -13.84 16.49
N HIS A 5 0.25 -13.70 16.28
CA HIS A 5 1.02 -12.47 16.46
C HIS A 5 1.35 -11.80 15.12
N ASN A 6 0.57 -12.07 14.06
CA ASN A 6 0.77 -11.41 12.76
C ASN A 6 0.08 -10.03 12.72
N PHE A 7 0.65 -9.08 13.46
CA PHE A 7 0.41 -7.66 13.32
C PHE A 7 1.58 -7.07 12.49
N PRO A 8 1.35 -6.38 11.36
CA PRO A 8 0.12 -6.15 10.61
C PRO A 8 0.09 -6.97 9.30
N SER A 9 -1.02 -7.67 9.02
CA SER A 9 -1.29 -8.29 7.71
C SER A 9 -1.99 -7.35 6.72
N GLY A 10 -2.31 -6.12 7.14
CA GLY A 10 -3.08 -5.16 6.36
C GLY A 10 -4.58 -5.46 6.37
N GLN A 11 -5.32 -4.94 5.38
CA GLN A 11 -6.76 -5.13 5.26
C GLN A 11 -7.10 -5.78 3.91
N ARG A 12 -7.94 -6.82 3.92
CA ARG A 12 -8.35 -7.56 2.70
C ARG A 12 -9.79 -7.25 2.26
N GLU A 13 -10.65 -6.91 3.21
CA GLU A 13 -12.09 -6.73 3.01
C GLU A 13 -12.52 -5.33 3.46
N GLY A 14 -13.66 -4.83 2.97
CA GLY A 14 -14.15 -3.49 3.32
C GLY A 14 -13.23 -2.36 2.82
N LEU A 15 -12.51 -2.60 1.72
CA LEU A 15 -11.55 -1.66 1.15
C LEU A 15 -12.24 -0.54 0.38
N HIS A 16 -11.77 0.70 0.56
CA HIS A 16 -12.30 1.87 -0.15
C HIS A 16 -12.31 1.68 -1.68
N TRP A 17 -11.23 1.14 -2.24
CA TRP A 17 -11.11 0.84 -3.67
C TRP A 17 -11.45 -0.62 -4.03
N LYS A 18 -12.12 -1.35 -3.14
CA LYS A 18 -12.62 -2.72 -3.33
C LYS A 18 -11.56 -3.77 -3.69
N ARG A 19 -10.27 -3.41 -3.66
CA ARG A 19 -9.14 -4.30 -3.84
C ARG A 19 -7.88 -3.71 -3.20
N PRO A 20 -6.95 -4.55 -2.74
CA PRO A 20 -5.64 -4.11 -2.27
C PRO A 20 -4.86 -3.40 -3.39
N ILE A 21 -4.08 -2.40 -3.01
CA ILE A 21 -3.19 -1.70 -3.94
C ILE A 21 -1.96 -2.53 -4.22
N ALA A 22 -1.34 -3.08 -3.17
CA ALA A 22 -0.17 -3.93 -3.31
C ALA A 22 -0.20 -5.05 -2.30
N LEU A 23 0.37 -6.19 -2.69
CA LEU A 23 0.79 -7.23 -1.78
C LEU A 23 2.28 -7.01 -1.51
N LEU A 24 2.63 -6.76 -0.27
CA LEU A 24 4.01 -6.56 0.18
C LEU A 24 4.41 -7.70 1.13
N GLU A 25 5.70 -7.80 1.41
CA GLU A 25 6.23 -8.78 2.34
C GLU A 25 6.53 -8.11 3.69
N THR A 26 6.05 -8.73 4.77
CA THR A 26 6.45 -8.36 6.14
C THR A 26 7.83 -8.90 6.47
N THR A 27 8.49 -8.38 7.50
CA THR A 27 9.77 -8.93 7.99
C THR A 27 9.67 -10.39 8.46
N SER A 28 8.46 -10.86 8.78
CA SER A 28 8.17 -12.26 9.13
C SER A 28 7.81 -13.13 7.92
N GLN A 29 8.11 -12.69 6.69
CA GLN A 29 7.84 -13.43 5.44
C GLN A 29 6.36 -13.75 5.21
N THR A 30 5.47 -12.96 5.82
CA THR A 30 4.03 -13.04 5.59
C THR A 30 3.55 -11.93 4.66
N ALA A 31 2.40 -12.16 4.02
CA ALA A 31 1.78 -11.21 3.11
C ALA A 31 1.15 -10.01 3.84
N TYR A 32 1.48 -8.81 3.38
CA TYR A 32 0.91 -7.53 3.82
C TYR A 32 0.05 -6.90 2.71
N TYR A 33 -1.24 -6.72 2.99
CA TYR A 33 -2.22 -6.18 2.03
C TYR A 33 -2.30 -4.67 2.20
N PHE A 34 -1.48 -3.95 1.42
CA PHE A 34 -1.35 -2.50 1.51
C PHE A 34 -2.54 -1.78 0.84
N ASN A 35 -3.05 -0.78 1.55
CA ASN A 35 -4.11 0.13 1.12
C ASN A 35 -3.79 1.54 1.62
N PHE A 36 -4.16 2.56 0.84
CA PHE A 36 -3.96 3.95 1.26
C PHE A 36 -4.96 4.43 2.32
N HIS A 37 -6.16 3.84 2.34
CA HIS A 37 -7.29 4.38 3.07
C HIS A 37 -7.51 3.64 4.40
N VAL A 38 -7.83 4.42 5.42
CA VAL A 38 -8.57 3.95 6.59
C VAL A 38 -9.98 4.53 6.45
N HIS A 39 -10.98 3.66 6.35
CA HIS A 39 -12.31 4.01 5.87
C HIS A 39 -12.25 4.68 4.48
N ASP A 40 -12.60 5.96 4.37
CA ASP A 40 -12.58 6.76 3.15
C ASP A 40 -11.45 7.80 3.11
N VAL A 41 -10.60 7.85 4.13
CA VAL A 41 -9.51 8.83 4.23
C VAL A 41 -8.18 8.19 3.86
N GLY A 42 -7.53 8.70 2.80
CA GLY A 42 -6.25 8.20 2.30
C GLY A 42 -5.07 9.12 2.61
N HIS A 43 -4.26 8.78 3.60
CA HIS A 43 -2.99 9.48 3.90
C HIS A 43 -1.85 8.47 4.03
N PHE A 44 -0.74 8.75 3.35
CA PHE A 44 0.44 7.90 3.37
C PHE A 44 1.69 8.77 3.25
N THR A 45 2.70 8.49 4.08
CA THR A 45 3.96 9.23 4.07
C THR A 45 5.13 8.26 4.02
N VAL A 46 6.15 8.58 3.21
CA VAL A 46 7.37 7.79 3.09
C VAL A 46 8.56 8.66 3.50
N PHE A 47 9.36 8.17 4.44
CA PHE A 47 10.59 8.81 4.90
C PHE A 47 11.80 7.91 4.64
N GLY A 48 12.99 8.51 4.56
CA GLY A 48 14.25 7.78 4.43
C GLY A 48 15.37 8.63 3.81
N PRO A 49 16.63 8.21 3.94
CA PRO A 49 17.78 8.91 3.36
C PRO A 49 17.76 8.90 1.82
N THR A 50 18.58 9.73 1.19
CA THR A 50 18.79 9.68 -0.26
C THR A 50 19.26 8.29 -0.68
N GLY A 51 18.74 7.76 -1.79
CA GLY A 51 19.06 6.42 -2.27
C GLY A 51 18.25 5.27 -1.64
N SER A 52 17.38 5.54 -0.65
CA SER A 52 16.58 4.48 0.01
C SER A 52 15.39 3.93 -0.80
N GLY A 53 15.21 4.37 -2.05
CA GLY A 53 14.14 3.89 -2.93
C GLY A 53 12.77 4.57 -2.77
N LYS A 54 12.68 5.74 -2.11
CA LYS A 54 11.41 6.48 -1.93
C LYS A 54 10.65 6.73 -3.25
N THR A 55 11.35 7.23 -4.26
CA THR A 55 10.77 7.49 -5.60
C THR A 55 10.25 6.19 -6.23
N VAL A 56 11.00 5.09 -6.08
CA VAL A 56 10.62 3.78 -6.62
C VAL A 56 9.34 3.27 -5.97
N VAL A 57 9.24 3.31 -4.64
CA VAL A 57 8.03 2.84 -3.95
C VAL A 57 6.82 3.72 -4.26
N LEU A 58 6.98 5.05 -4.32
CA LEU A 58 5.89 5.95 -4.68
C LEU A 58 5.40 5.72 -6.12
N SER A 59 6.34 5.56 -7.06
CA SER A 59 6.02 5.26 -8.46
C SER A 59 5.32 3.91 -8.63
N PHE A 60 5.79 2.89 -7.90
CA PHE A 60 5.17 1.56 -7.88
C PHE A 60 3.73 1.62 -7.34
N LEU A 61 3.51 2.27 -6.20
CA LEU A 61 2.20 2.40 -5.59
C LEU A 61 1.23 3.22 -6.47
N MET A 62 1.72 4.26 -7.14
CA MET A 62 0.97 5.03 -8.13
C MET A 62 0.56 4.15 -9.32
N ALA A 63 1.50 3.40 -9.91
CA ALA A 63 1.20 2.49 -11.02
C ALA A 63 0.17 1.42 -10.62
N GLN A 64 0.26 0.91 -9.40
CA GLN A 64 -0.72 -0.04 -8.87
C GLN A 64 -2.12 0.58 -8.69
N ALA A 65 -2.21 1.83 -8.25
CA ALA A 65 -3.47 2.56 -8.17
C ALA A 65 -4.14 2.77 -9.54
N MET A 66 -3.36 2.83 -10.63
CA MET A 66 -3.90 2.97 -11.99
C MET A 66 -4.68 1.74 -12.50
N ARG A 67 -4.65 0.63 -11.74
CA ARG A 67 -5.42 -0.60 -12.00
C ARG A 67 -6.83 -0.58 -11.40
N ILE A 68 -7.18 0.45 -10.63
CA ILE A 68 -8.50 0.61 -10.02
C ILE A 68 -9.51 1.10 -11.06
N SER A 69 -10.77 0.69 -10.92
CA SER A 69 -11.90 1.14 -11.74
C SER A 69 -13.03 1.67 -10.85
N PRO A 70 -13.51 2.92 -11.05
CA PRO A 70 -12.98 3.90 -11.99
C PRO A 70 -11.53 4.31 -11.64
N ARG A 71 -10.74 4.69 -12.66
CA ARG A 71 -9.33 5.02 -12.48
C ARG A 71 -9.18 6.29 -11.63
N PRO A 72 -8.39 6.27 -10.52
CA PRO A 72 -8.11 7.46 -9.73
C PRO A 72 -7.35 8.51 -10.55
N ARG A 73 -7.62 9.80 -10.29
CA ARG A 73 -6.77 10.88 -10.78
C ARG A 73 -5.50 10.92 -9.93
N CYS A 74 -4.35 11.01 -10.58
CA CYS A 74 -3.07 11.14 -9.91
C CYS A 74 -2.30 12.32 -10.48
N VAL A 75 -1.67 13.08 -9.58
CA VAL A 75 -0.75 14.16 -9.90
C VAL A 75 0.54 13.86 -9.16
N TYR A 76 1.65 13.88 -9.88
CA TYR A 76 2.99 13.63 -9.33
C TYR A 76 3.82 14.89 -9.48
N PHE A 77 4.46 15.28 -8.37
CA PHE A 77 5.42 16.38 -8.31
C PHE A 77 6.76 15.76 -7.92
N ASP A 78 7.82 16.14 -8.64
CA ASP A 78 9.19 15.82 -8.26
C ASP A 78 9.79 16.97 -7.45
#